data_AF-A0A1C6U811-F1
#
_entry.id   AF-A0A1C6U811-F1
#
_cell.length_a   1.000
_cell.length_b   1.000
_cell.length_c   1.000
_cell.angle_alpha   90.00
_cell.angle_beta   90.00
_cell.angle_gamma   90.00
#
_symmetry.space_group_name_H-M   'P 1'
#
loop_
_entity.id
_entity.type
_entity.pdbx_description
1 polymer ?
#
loop_
_entity_poly.entity_id
_entity_poly.type
_entity_poly.pdbx_seq_one_letter_code
_entity_poly.pdbx_strand_id
1 'polypeptide(L)'
;MAEGHLWLDPSRARRGATDLSSAGAAISARRRQTGGRIAAASAKRPWGNDDIGAAFEERYRGIEELVLRAWEGVGRRVEGLGGDAVRSVEANVGTDVGNAARFDRIPDQRHLDR
;
A
#
# COMPACT_ATOMS: atom_id res chain seq x y z
N MET A 1 -3.41 -11.68 -32.39
CA MET A 1 -3.64 -11.26 -30.99
C MET A 1 -3.33 -12.47 -30.13
N ALA A 2 -2.21 -12.46 -29.39
CA ALA A 2 -1.87 -13.56 -28.51
C ALA A 2 -2.82 -13.54 -27.31
N GLU A 3 -3.45 -14.68 -27.02
CA GLU A 3 -4.33 -14.88 -25.88
C GLU A 3 -3.59 -14.46 -24.59
N GLY A 4 -4.25 -13.62 -23.80
CA GLY A 4 -3.64 -12.71 -22.83
C GLY A 4 -3.06 -13.36 -21.58
N HIS A 5 -1.99 -14.13 -21.72
CA HIS A 5 -1.17 -14.55 -20.59
C HIS A 5 -0.10 -13.50 -20.31
N LEU A 6 -0.29 -12.74 -19.22
CA LEU A 6 0.72 -11.82 -18.71
C LEU A 6 1.80 -12.61 -17.98
N TRP A 7 2.96 -12.79 -18.61
CA TRP A 7 4.13 -13.40 -17.97
C TRP A 7 4.81 -12.37 -17.07
N LEU A 8 4.41 -12.34 -15.79
CA LEU A 8 5.03 -11.49 -14.77
C LEU A 8 6.27 -12.19 -14.21
N ASP A 9 7.40 -11.48 -14.18
CA ASP A 9 8.57 -11.88 -13.36
C ASP A 9 8.18 -11.80 -11.87
N PRO A 10 8.06 -12.93 -11.16
CA PRO A 10 7.60 -12.94 -9.78
C PRO A 10 8.56 -12.23 -8.82
N SER A 11 9.86 -12.27 -9.10
CA SER A 11 10.87 -11.61 -8.28
C SER A 11 10.75 -10.10 -8.40
N ARG A 12 10.55 -9.61 -9.63
CA ARG A 12 10.34 -8.19 -9.88
C ARG A 12 9.01 -7.70 -9.29
N ALA A 13 7.95 -8.49 -9.43
CA ALA A 13 6.64 -8.16 -8.86
C ALA A 13 6.69 -8.09 -7.31
N ARG A 14 7.33 -9.06 -6.66
CA ARG A 14 7.53 -9.07 -5.20
C ARG A 14 8.34 -7.87 -4.72
N ARG A 15 9.40 -7.52 -5.45
CA ARG A 15 10.22 -6.34 -5.13
C ARG A 15 9.39 -5.06 -5.22
N GLY A 16 8.68 -4.84 -6.33
CA GLY A 16 7.84 -3.65 -6.49
C GLY A 16 6.74 -3.55 -5.43
N ALA A 17 6.14 -4.67 -5.04
CA ALA A 17 5.16 -4.71 -3.96
C ALA A 17 5.78 -4.39 -2.57
N THR A 18 7.00 -4.84 -2.32
CA THR A 18 7.76 -4.52 -1.10
C THR A 18 8.14 -3.04 -1.05
N ASP A 19 8.59 -2.50 -2.18
CA ASP A 19 8.93 -1.07 -2.31
C ASP A 19 7.69 -0.20 -2.09
N LEU A 20 6.53 -0.62 -2.62
CA LEU A 20 5.25 0.05 -2.40
C LEU A 20 4.85 0.04 -0.92
N SER A 21 5.00 -1.10 -0.24
CA SER A 21 4.75 -1.19 1.20
C SER A 21 5.64 -0.22 1.98
N SER A 22 6.93 -0.20 1.66
CA SER A 22 7.93 0.69 2.26
C SER A 22 7.61 2.17 2.02
N ALA A 23 7.14 2.52 0.82
CA ALA A 23 6.69 3.88 0.51
C ALA A 23 5.48 4.29 1.36
N GLY A 24 4.50 3.40 1.55
CA GLY A 24 3.36 3.62 2.44
C GLY A 24 3.79 3.88 3.88
N ALA A 25 4.71 3.06 4.40
CA ALA A 25 5.29 3.24 5.72
C ALA A 25 6.02 4.58 5.86
N ALA A 26 6.78 5.00 4.83
CA ALA A 26 7.47 6.30 4.81
C ALA A 26 6.48 7.49 4.80
N ILE A 27 5.38 7.39 4.04
CA ILE A 27 4.31 8.40 4.04
C ILE A 27 3.69 8.53 5.44
N SER A 28 3.37 7.41 6.09
CA SER A 28 2.83 7.37 7.45
C SER A 28 3.83 7.94 8.47
N ALA A 29 5.12 7.64 8.33
CA ALA A 29 6.17 8.22 9.19
C ALA A 29 6.26 9.73 9.02
N ARG A 30 6.19 10.25 7.79
CA ARG A 30 6.21 11.68 7.52
C ARG A 30 4.97 12.38 8.06
N ARG A 31 3.80 11.73 8.00
CA ARG A 31 2.58 12.21 8.65
C ARG A 31 2.75 12.33 10.17
N ARG A 32 3.34 11.33 10.83
CA ARG A 32 3.62 11.38 12.28
C ARG A 32 4.59 12.51 12.63
N GLN A 33 5.64 12.70 11.83
CA GLN A 33 6.66 13.72 12.08
C GLN A 33 6.17 15.12 11.71
N THR A 34 6.04 15.43 10.42
CA THR A 34 5.71 16.77 9.93
C THR A 34 4.27 17.12 10.21
N GLY A 35 3.33 16.21 9.90
CA GLY A 35 1.93 16.44 10.21
C GLY A 35 1.69 16.57 11.72
N GLY A 36 2.44 15.84 12.56
CA GLY A 36 2.40 16.00 14.01
C GLY A 36 2.86 17.39 14.47
N ARG A 37 3.94 17.92 13.86
CA ARG A 37 4.41 19.29 14.11
C ARG A 37 3.40 20.35 13.68
N ILE A 38 2.73 20.16 12.55
CA ILE A 38 1.67 21.06 12.09
C ILE A 38 0.53 21.06 13.11
N ALA A 39 0.01 19.88 13.46
CA ALA A 39 -1.08 19.75 14.44
C ALA A 39 -0.72 20.40 15.78
N ALA A 40 0.51 20.20 16.26
CA ALA A 40 0.99 20.80 17.51
C ALA A 40 1.18 22.32 17.44
N ALA A 41 1.56 22.86 16.27
CA ALA A 41 1.66 24.30 16.07
C ALA A 41 0.28 24.95 16.02
N SER A 42 -0.65 24.34 15.26
CA SER A 42 -2.02 24.84 15.14
C SER A 42 -2.81 24.77 16.44
N ALA A 43 -2.55 23.79 17.31
CA ALA A 43 -3.13 23.73 18.65
C ALA A 43 -2.80 24.96 19.52
N LYS A 44 -1.77 25.75 19.16
CA LYS A 44 -1.39 26.99 19.86
C LYS A 44 -2.14 28.23 19.36
N ARG A 45 -3.09 28.09 18.42
CA ARG A 45 -3.84 29.19 17.80
C ARG A 45 -2.91 30.29 17.27
N PRO A 46 -2.07 29.98 16.26
CA PRO A 46 -1.00 30.87 15.82
C PRO A 46 -1.49 32.21 15.25
N TRP A 47 -2.78 32.33 14.93
CA TRP A 47 -3.38 33.52 14.33
C TRP A 47 -3.94 34.52 15.36
N GLY A 48 -3.71 34.29 16.65
CA GLY A 48 -4.19 35.17 17.72
C GLY A 48 -5.58 34.79 18.23
N ASN A 49 -6.02 35.56 19.23
CA ASN A 49 -7.30 35.34 19.93
C ASN A 49 -8.33 36.43 19.63
N ASP A 50 -8.04 37.33 18.70
CA ASP A 50 -8.95 38.37 18.24
C ASP A 50 -9.94 37.82 17.19
N ASP A 51 -10.87 38.65 16.74
CA ASP A 51 -11.91 38.26 15.78
C ASP A 51 -11.31 37.83 14.43
N ILE A 52 -10.18 38.42 14.03
CA ILE A 52 -9.47 38.07 12.81
C ILE A 52 -8.85 36.67 12.94
N GLY A 53 -8.18 36.40 14.07
CA GLY A 53 -7.64 35.07 14.40
C GLY A 53 -8.72 34.01 14.50
N ALA A 54 -9.87 34.33 15.10
CA ALA A 54 -11.02 33.44 15.18
C ALA A 54 -11.58 33.08 13.79
N ALA A 55 -11.74 34.07 12.91
CA ALA A 55 -12.20 33.85 11.54
C ALA A 55 -11.22 32.98 10.73
N PHE A 56 -9.91 33.17 10.93
CA PHE A 56 -8.89 32.34 10.28
C PHE A 56 -8.92 30.90 10.80
N GLU A 57 -9.01 30.71 12.12
CA GLU A 57 -9.11 29.39 12.74
C GLU A 57 -10.32 28.61 12.24
N GLU A 58 -11.49 29.26 12.11
CA GLU A 58 -12.71 28.61 11.63
C GLU A 58 -12.52 27.95 10.25
N ARG A 59 -11.86 28.64 9.32
CA ARG A 59 -11.63 28.14 7.96
C ARG A 59 -10.44 27.20 7.88
N TYR A 60 -9.35 27.52 8.54
CA TYR A 60 -8.09 26.77 8.44
C TYR A 60 -8.16 25.44 9.18
N ARG A 61 -8.75 25.41 10.39
CA ARG A 61 -8.72 24.24 11.27
C ARG A 61 -9.40 23.02 10.64
N GLY A 62 -10.57 23.22 10.03
CA GLY A 62 -11.31 22.14 9.37
C GLY A 62 -10.54 21.55 8.16
N ILE A 63 -9.89 22.39 7.37
CA ILE A 63 -9.09 21.96 6.21
C ILE A 63 -7.84 21.22 6.68
N GLU A 64 -7.13 21.75 7.68
CA GLU A 64 -5.96 21.11 8.27
C GLU A 64 -6.30 19.69 8.75
N GLU A 65 -7.37 19.53 9.54
CA GLU A 65 -7.79 18.24 10.07
C GLU A 65 -8.18 17.26 8.97
N LEU A 66 -8.82 17.75 7.89
CA LEU A 66 -9.11 16.93 6.72
C LEU A 66 -7.83 16.44 6.05
N VAL A 67 -6.89 17.34 5.75
CA VAL A 67 -5.62 17.01 5.09
C VAL A 67 -4.80 16.05 5.94
N LEU A 68 -4.69 16.30 7.24
CA LEU A 68 -3.95 15.46 8.17
C LEU A 68 -4.56 14.05 8.29
N ARG A 69 -5.89 13.91 8.23
CA ARG A 69 -6.56 12.60 8.20
C ARG A 69 -6.39 11.90 6.86
N ALA A 70 -6.53 12.63 5.76
CA ALA A 70 -6.34 12.08 4.41
C ALA A 70 -4.91 11.55 4.22
N TRP A 71 -3.90 12.31 4.65
CA TRP A 71 -2.50 11.90 4.59
C TRP A 71 -2.26 10.59 5.34
N GLU A 72 -2.77 10.46 6.56
CA GLU A 72 -2.70 9.22 7.33
C GLU A 72 -3.38 8.05 6.59
N GLY A 73 -4.55 8.29 5.97
CA GLY A 73 -5.26 7.29 5.17
C GLY A 73 -4.48 6.82 3.95
N VAL A 74 -3.83 7.74 3.22
CA VAL A 74 -3.01 7.43 2.04
C VAL A 74 -1.86 6.52 2.40
N GLY A 75 -1.10 6.85 3.46
CA GLY A 75 0.04 6.04 3.89
C GLY A 75 -0.35 4.59 4.20
N ARG A 76 -1.41 4.41 5.00
CA ARG A 76 -1.95 3.08 5.32
C ARG A 76 -2.46 2.32 4.10
N ARG A 77 -3.14 2.99 3.17
CA ARG A 77 -3.68 2.30 1.98
C ARG A 77 -2.58 1.84 1.04
N VAL A 78 -1.55 2.66 0.85
CA VAL A 78 -0.37 2.31 0.03
C VAL A 78 0.40 1.16 0.66
N GLU A 79 0.63 1.22 1.98
CA GLU A 79 1.31 0.15 2.72
C GLU A 79 0.56 -1.18 2.59
N GLY A 80 -0.76 -1.15 2.85
CA GLY A 80 -1.63 -2.32 2.72
C GLY A 80 -1.66 -2.89 1.31
N LEU A 81 -1.73 -2.03 0.28
CA LEU A 81 -1.71 -2.45 -1.12
C LEU A 81 -0.40 -3.18 -1.47
N GLY A 82 0.74 -2.70 -0.98
CA GLY A 82 2.02 -3.40 -1.14
C GLY A 82 2.00 -4.79 -0.50
N GLY A 83 1.47 -4.90 0.73
CA GLY A 83 1.30 -6.18 1.42
C GLY A 83 0.35 -7.16 0.72
N ASP A 84 -0.79 -6.67 0.22
CA ASP A 84 -1.75 -7.44 -0.56
C ASP A 84 -1.12 -7.97 -1.86
N ALA A 85 -0.35 -7.13 -2.55
CA ALA A 85 0.34 -7.50 -3.78
C ALA A 85 1.41 -8.58 -3.55
N VAL A 86 2.21 -8.49 -2.48
CA VAL A 86 3.17 -9.57 -2.12
C VAL A 86 2.44 -10.90 -1.93
N ARG A 87 1.36 -10.91 -1.13
CA ARG A 87 0.57 -12.13 -0.89
C ARG A 87 0.00 -12.71 -2.18
N SER A 88 -0.48 -11.86 -3.08
CA SER A 88 -1.02 -12.30 -4.37
C SER A 88 0.06 -12.95 -5.25
N VAL A 89 1.25 -12.38 -5.32
CA VAL A 89 2.38 -12.96 -6.08
C VAL A 89 2.80 -14.30 -5.48
N GLU A 90 2.93 -14.40 -4.16
CA GLU A 90 3.30 -15.64 -3.47
C GLU A 90 2.27 -16.75 -3.69
N ALA A 91 0.97 -16.43 -3.65
CA ALA A 91 -0.11 -17.38 -3.91
C ALA A 91 -0.11 -17.89 -5.36
N ASN A 92 0.14 -17.01 -6.34
CA ASN A 92 0.22 -17.39 -7.75
C ASN A 92 1.42 -18.31 -8.01
N VAL A 93 2.62 -17.95 -7.52
CA VAL A 93 3.81 -18.79 -7.65
C VAL A 93 3.61 -20.16 -6.99
N GLY A 94 3.02 -20.19 -5.79
CA GLY A 94 2.71 -21.44 -5.09
C GLY A 94 1.74 -22.33 -5.88
N THR A 95 0.74 -21.72 -6.52
CA THR A 95 -0.21 -22.43 -7.39
C THR A 95 0.47 -23.01 -8.62
N ASP A 96 1.34 -22.25 -9.28
CA ASP A 96 2.08 -22.69 -10.47
C ASP A 96 3.02 -23.85 -10.16
N VAL A 97 3.77 -23.77 -9.04
CA VAL A 97 4.65 -24.86 -8.58
C VAL A 97 3.84 -26.11 -8.23
N GLY A 98 2.71 -25.95 -7.53
CA GLY A 98 1.82 -27.06 -7.19
C GLY A 98 1.22 -27.75 -8.42
N ASN A 99 0.82 -26.97 -9.41
CA ASN A 99 0.31 -27.48 -10.68
C ASN A 99 1.40 -28.21 -11.47
N ALA A 100 2.59 -27.62 -11.59
CA ALA A 100 3.74 -28.26 -12.27
C ALA A 100 4.09 -29.61 -11.63
N ALA A 101 4.19 -29.67 -10.30
CA ALA A 101 4.45 -30.91 -9.57
C ALA A 101 3.33 -31.97 -9.72
N ARG A 102 2.09 -31.55 -9.96
CA ARG A 102 0.98 -32.47 -10.26
C ARG A 102 1.08 -33.00 -11.68
N PHE A 103 1.39 -32.15 -12.66
CA PHE A 103 1.54 -32.56 -14.05
C PHE A 103 2.77 -33.45 -14.28
N ASP A 104 3.87 -33.23 -13.55
CA ASP A 104 5.07 -34.08 -13.56
C ASP A 104 4.83 -35.48 -12.96
N ARG A 105 3.79 -35.64 -12.13
CA ARG A 105 3.35 -36.95 -11.62
C ARG A 105 2.42 -37.72 -12.57
N ILE A 106 1.80 -37.05 -13.54
CA ILE A 106 0.89 -37.65 -14.53
C ILE A 106 1.57 -38.36 -15.74
N PRO A 107 2.86 -38.21 -16.09
CA PRO A 107 3.47 -38.94 -17.22
C PRO A 107 3.65 -40.44 -16.92
N ASP A 108 3.69 -40.84 -15.64
CA ASP A 108 4.06 -42.20 -15.22
C ASP A 108 2.88 -43.20 -15.23
N GLN A 109 1.63 -42.73 -15.23
CA GLN A 109 0.45 -43.60 -15.20
C GLN A 109 -0.02 -44.10 -16.57
N ARG A 110 0.50 -43.56 -17.68
CA ARG A 110 0.09 -43.99 -19.04
C ARG A 110 0.98 -45.10 -19.63
N HIS A 111 1.99 -45.56 -18.89
CA HIS A 111 2.91 -46.62 -19.33
C HIS A 111 2.70 -47.96 -18.59
N LEU A 112 1.60 -48.10 -17.84
CA LEU A 112 1.27 -49.33 -17.09
C LEU A 112 0.06 -50.12 -17.66
N ASP A 113 -0.55 -49.66 -18.75
CA ASP A 113 -1.69 -50.34 -19.41
C ASP A 113 -1.33 -50.88 -20.82
N ARG A 114 -0.17 -51.51 -20.99
CA ARG A 114 0.16 -52.29 -22.20
C ARG A 114 0.77 -53.65 -21.89
#